data_AF-A0AA43DBU5-F1
#
_entry.id   AF-A0AA43DBU5-F1
#
_cell.length_a   1.000
_cell.length_b   1.000
_cell.length_c   1.000
_cell.angle_alpha   90.00
_cell.angle_beta   90.00
_cell.angle_gamma   90.00
#
_symmetry.space_group_name_H-M   'P 1'
#
loop_
_entity.id
_entity.type
_entity.pdbx_description
1 polymer ?
#
loop_
_entity_poly.entity_id
_entity_poly.type
_entity_poly.pdbx_seq_one_letter_code
_entity_poly.pdbx_strand_id
1 'polypeptide(L)'
;MLLSKLGFDTYRIIMQRMEMDYHYQGKTDAVAEFSILPDWLKQNIIDPLSVQESIVVQCEIKTHDANGNHLTTGKVYWQIKRWTNVKTKLAS
;
A
#
# COMPACT_ATOMS: atom_id res chain seq x y z
N MET A 1 -3.30 5.43 -5.72
CA MET A 1 -3.03 4.78 -4.42
C MET A 1 -3.55 3.34 -4.45
N LEU A 2 -2.91 2.38 -3.75
CA LEU A 2 -3.32 0.96 -3.75
C LEU A 2 -4.79 0.76 -3.34
N LEU A 3 -5.24 1.48 -2.30
CA LEU A 3 -6.56 1.28 -1.73
C LEU A 3 -7.68 1.68 -2.70
N SER A 4 -7.44 2.64 -3.60
CA SER A 4 -8.41 3.04 -4.62
C SER A 4 -8.54 2.03 -5.76
N LYS A 5 -7.62 1.04 -5.86
CA LYS A 5 -7.65 -0.01 -6.89
C LYS A 5 -8.25 -1.33 -6.40
N LEU A 6 -8.15 -1.63 -5.10
CA LEU A 6 -8.67 -2.88 -4.52
C LEU A 6 -10.13 -2.82 -4.08
N GLY A 7 -10.64 -1.63 -3.74
CA GLY A 7 -11.96 -1.48 -3.13
C GLY A 7 -11.95 -1.83 -1.64
N PHE A 8 -12.58 -0.98 -0.82
CA PHE A 8 -12.67 -1.16 0.64
C PHE A 8 -13.80 -2.12 1.06
N ASP A 9 -14.66 -2.50 0.12
CA ASP A 9 -15.83 -3.37 0.31
C ASP A 9 -15.46 -4.86 0.31
N THR A 10 -14.44 -5.24 -0.46
CA THR A 10 -14.01 -6.63 -0.62
C THR A 10 -12.87 -6.98 0.34
N TYR A 11 -11.97 -6.02 0.58
CA TYR A 11 -10.76 -6.23 1.35
C TYR A 11 -10.67 -5.30 2.56
N ARG A 12 -10.26 -5.87 3.69
CA ARG A 12 -9.74 -5.13 4.84
C ARG A 12 -8.26 -4.86 4.61
N ILE A 13 -7.89 -3.58 4.61
CA ILE A 13 -6.51 -3.12 4.39
C ILE A 13 -6.02 -2.41 5.66
N ILE A 14 -4.85 -2.78 6.16
CA ILE A 14 -4.26 -2.24 7.39
C ILE A 14 -2.81 -1.86 7.12
N MET A 15 -2.42 -0.64 7.47
CA MET A 15 -1.01 -0.26 7.45
C MET A 15 -0.31 -0.90 8.64
N GLN A 16 0.56 -1.88 8.41
CA GLN A 16 1.34 -2.49 9.49
C GLN A 16 2.55 -1.66 9.87
N ARG A 17 3.23 -1.12 8.85
CA ARG A 17 4.49 -0.40 9.01
C ARG A 17 4.67 0.60 7.87
N MET A 18 5.30 1.72 8.19
CA MET A 18 5.83 2.67 7.22
C MET A 18 7.29 2.95 7.56
N GLU A 19 8.14 2.92 6.54
CA GLU A 19 9.54 3.34 6.61
C GLU A 19 9.72 4.54 5.68
N MET A 20 10.52 5.52 6.10
CA MET A 20 10.86 6.68 5.28
C MET A 20 12.37 6.89 5.26
N ASP A 21 12.92 6.93 4.05
CA ASP A 21 14.26 7.42 3.79
C ASP A 21 14.18 8.88 3.32
N TYR A 22 14.93 9.77 3.97
CA TYR A 22 15.02 11.19 3.62
C TYR A 22 16.37 11.47 2.96
N HIS A 23 16.35 11.84 1.68
CA HIS A 23 17.56 12.07 0.89
C HIS A 23 17.92 13.55 0.81
N TYR A 24 16.91 14.41 0.62
CA TYR A 24 17.09 15.85 0.49
C TYR A 24 16.02 16.63 1.26
N GLN A 25 16.38 17.83 1.72
CA GLN A 25 15.45 18.73 2.37
C GLN A 25 14.43 19.25 1.35
N GLY A 26 13.14 18.97 1.56
CA GLY A 26 12.05 19.55 0.80
C GLY A 26 11.93 21.05 1.06
N LYS A 27 12.38 21.87 0.11
CA LYS A 27 12.31 23.34 0.16
C LYS A 27 11.29 23.93 -0.81
N THR A 28 10.74 23.11 -1.67
CA THR A 28 9.75 23.45 -2.71
C THR A 28 8.65 22.38 -2.71
N ASP A 29 7.62 22.60 -3.52
CA ASP A 29 6.50 21.67 -3.65
C ASP A 29 6.99 20.26 -4.03
N ALA A 30 6.36 19.26 -3.42
CA ALA A 30 6.75 17.86 -3.53
C ALA A 30 5.60 17.03 -4.09
N VAL A 31 5.90 16.18 -5.07
CA VAL A 31 4.94 15.28 -5.72
C VAL A 31 5.36 13.84 -5.44
N ALA A 32 4.44 13.08 -4.87
CA ALA A 32 4.59 11.66 -4.62
C ALA A 32 3.81 10.86 -5.67
N GLU A 33 4.50 9.99 -6.39
CA GLU A 33 3.88 9.17 -7.44
C GLU A 33 3.76 7.72 -7.03
N PHE A 34 2.62 7.11 -7.38
CA PHE A 34 2.36 5.72 -7.11
C PHE A 34 1.56 5.07 -8.24
N SER A 35 2.15 4.06 -8.86
CA SER A 35 1.54 3.26 -9.92
C SER A 35 1.59 1.78 -9.59
N ILE A 36 0.51 1.06 -9.92
CA ILE A 36 0.46 -0.40 -9.86
C ILE A 36 -0.09 -0.91 -11.19
N LEU A 37 0.52 -1.98 -11.70
CA LEU A 37 0.02 -2.70 -12.86
C LEU A 37 -1.09 -3.68 -12.46
N PRO A 38 -2.14 -3.84 -13.28
CA PRO A 38 -3.21 -4.81 -13.00
C PRO A 38 -2.69 -6.24 -12.76
N ASP A 39 -1.69 -6.67 -13.53
CA ASP A 39 -1.10 -8.01 -13.37
C ASP A 39 -0.37 -8.17 -12.04
N TRP A 40 0.33 -7.12 -11.60
CA TRP A 40 0.97 -7.12 -10.28
C TRP A 40 -0.09 -7.27 -9.17
N LEU A 41 -1.23 -6.58 -9.30
CA LEU A 41 -2.34 -6.68 -8.35
C LEU A 41 -2.87 -8.11 -8.28
N LYS A 42 -3.08 -8.74 -9.44
CA LYS A 42 -3.55 -10.11 -9.51
C LYS A 42 -2.58 -11.08 -8.83
N GLN A 43 -1.31 -11.03 -9.23
CA GLN A 43 -0.28 -11.97 -8.78
C GLN A 43 0.11 -11.79 -7.31
N ASN A 44 0.15 -10.55 -6.82
CA ASN A 44 0.66 -10.25 -5.47
C ASN A 44 -0.45 -10.11 -4.44
N ILE A 45 -1.72 -9.96 -4.86
CA ILE A 45 -2.84 -9.71 -3.95
C ILE A 45 -3.99 -10.69 -4.17
N ILE A 46 -4.58 -10.70 -5.36
CA ILE A 46 -5.84 -11.44 -5.60
C ILE A 46 -5.63 -12.95 -5.52
N ASP A 47 -4.64 -13.47 -6.25
CA ASP A 47 -4.35 -14.89 -6.32
C ASP A 47 -3.85 -15.43 -4.97
N PRO A 48 -2.91 -14.78 -4.25
CA PRO A 48 -2.50 -15.21 -2.91
C PRO A 48 -3.65 -15.25 -1.90
N LEU A 49 -4.55 -14.26 -1.93
CA LEU A 49 -5.72 -14.21 -1.03
C LEU A 49 -6.82 -15.22 -1.37
N SER A 50 -6.68 -15.99 -2.46
CA SER A 50 -7.57 -17.13 -2.74
C SER A 50 -7.27 -18.33 -1.85
N VAL A 51 -6.03 -18.43 -1.34
CA VAL A 51 -5.57 -19.56 -0.52
C VAL A 51 -5.04 -19.12 0.86
N GLN A 52 -4.64 -17.86 1.01
CA GLN A 52 -4.15 -17.30 2.28
C GLN A 52 -5.20 -16.39 2.92
N GLU A 53 -5.32 -16.45 4.25
CA GLU A 53 -6.23 -15.58 5.00
C GLU A 53 -5.79 -14.11 5.02
N SER A 54 -4.49 -13.89 4.89
CA SER A 54 -3.85 -12.57 4.96
C SER A 54 -2.55 -12.59 4.19
N ILE A 55 -2.25 -11.45 3.58
CA ILE A 55 -0.93 -11.18 3.00
C ILE A 55 -0.39 -9.85 3.52
N VAL A 56 0.90 -9.61 3.30
CA VAL A 56 1.54 -8.30 3.48
C VAL A 56 2.23 -7.93 2.17
N VAL A 57 1.92 -6.75 1.65
CA VAL A 57 2.56 -6.22 0.43
C VAL A 57 3.29 -4.92 0.73
N GLN A 58 4.49 -4.78 0.18
CA GLN A 58 5.27 -3.55 0.25
C GLN A 58 4.95 -2.67 -0.96
N CYS A 59 4.58 -1.43 -0.71
CA CYS A 59 4.42 -0.38 -1.71
C CYS A 59 5.52 0.66 -1.52
N GLU A 60 6.32 0.88 -2.56
CA GLU A 60 7.32 1.96 -2.57
C GLU A 60 6.72 3.20 -3.23
N ILE A 61 6.90 4.36 -2.60
CA ILE A 61 6.49 5.67 -3.09
C ILE A 61 7.73 6.55 -3.12
N LYS A 62 7.99 7.17 -4.27
CA LYS A 62 9.08 8.13 -4.42
C LYS A 62 8.48 9.53 -4.51
N THR A 63 9.08 10.45 -3.76
CA THR A 63 8.66 11.85 -3.74
C THR A 63 9.73 12.70 -4.39
N HIS A 64 9.36 13.49 -5.39
CA HIS A 64 10.26 14.40 -6.08
C HIS A 64 9.79 15.85 -5.92
N ASP A 65 10.73 16.79 -5.90
CA ASP A 65 10.40 18.22 -5.94
C ASP A 65 10.11 18.70 -7.37
N ALA A 66 9.71 19.97 -7.52
CA ALA A 66 9.44 20.57 -8.83
C ALA A 66 10.63 20.54 -9.82
N ASN A 67 11.86 20.36 -9.31
CA ASN A 67 13.07 20.25 -10.11
C ASN A 67 13.47 18.78 -10.38
N GLY A 68 12.68 17.81 -9.92
CA GLY A 68 12.95 16.38 -10.05
C GLY A 68 13.92 15.82 -9.01
N ASN A 69 14.25 16.56 -7.95
CA ASN A 69 15.10 16.04 -6.88
C ASN A 69 14.34 15.01 -6.06
N HIS A 70 14.88 13.80 -5.92
CA HIS A 70 14.26 12.72 -5.16
C HIS A 70 14.38 12.98 -3.66
N LEU A 71 13.38 13.64 -3.08
CA LEU A 71 13.40 14.08 -1.68
C LEU A 71 13.35 12.90 -0.72
N THR A 72 12.44 11.94 -0.95
CA THR A 72 12.18 10.85 -0.01
C THR A 72 11.72 9.57 -0.69
N THR A 73 12.08 8.42 -0.10
CA THR A 73 11.52 7.10 -0.45
C THR A 73 10.70 6.57 0.71
N GLY A 74 9.40 6.35 0.48
CA GLY A 74 8.52 5.71 1.45
C GLY A 74 8.24 4.26 1.12
N LYS A 75 8.38 3.37 2.10
CA LYS A 75 7.97 1.96 1.99
C LYS A 75 6.83 1.72 2.95
N VAL A 76 5.67 1.40 2.40
CA VAL A 76 4.45 1.13 3.18
C VAL A 76 4.10 -0.35 3.08
N TYR A 77 4.00 -1.00 4.23
CA TYR A 77 3.66 -2.41 4.35
C TYR A 77 2.18 -2.54 4.68
N TRP A 78 1.39 -2.97 3.70
CA TRP A 78 -0.05 -3.14 3.82
C TRP A 78 -0.38 -4.60 4.09
N GLN A 79 -1.01 -4.86 5.22
CA GLN A 79 -1.70 -6.11 5.45
C GLN A 79 -3.07 -6.08 4.78
N ILE A 80 -3.37 -7.14 4.03
CA ILE A 80 -4.62 -7.25 3.28
C ILE A 80 -5.27 -8.58 3.63
N LYS A 81 -6.57 -8.55 3.93
CA LYS A 81 -7.42 -9.72 4.15
C LYS A 81 -8.76 -9.53 3.44
N ARG A 82 -9.43 -10.62 3.05
CA ARG A 82 -10.83 -10.55 2.62
C ARG A 82 -11.74 -10.29 3.83
N TRP A 83 -12.75 -9.44 3.69
CA TRP A 83 -13.70 -9.18 4.79
C TRP A 83 -14.43 -10.46 5.25
N THR A 84 -14.71 -11.38 4.33
CA THR A 84 -15.31 -12.69 4.64
C THR A 84 -14.52 -13.51 5.66
N ASN A 85 -13.22 -13.28 5.77
CA ASN A 85 -12.32 -14.02 6.66
C ASN A 85 -12.10 -13.27 7.99
N VAL A 86 -12.68 -12.08 8.16
CA VAL A 86 -12.58 -11.30 9.39
C VAL A 86 -13.64 -11.81 10.37
N LYS A 87 -13.21 -12.60 11.36
CA LYS A 87 -14.06 -12.99 12.49
C LYS A 87 -14.21 -11.80 13.43
N THR A 88 -15.24 -10.97 13.23
CA THR A 88 -15.66 -10.02 14.26
C THR A 88 -16.24 -10.82 15.42
N LYS A 89 -15.59 -10.75 16.59
CA LYS A 89 -16.14 -11.26 17.82
C LYS A 89 -17.40 -10.43 18.11
N LEU A 90 -18.58 -10.97 17.85
CA LEU A 90 -19.83 -10.39 18.34
C LEU A 90 -19.70 -10.32 19.85
N ALA A 91 -19.77 -9.11 20.40
CA ALA A 91 -19.87 -8.91 21.84
C ALA A 91 -21.21 -9.54 22.27
N SER A 92 -21.12 -10.69 22.91
CA SER A 92 -22.19 -11.33 23.68
C SER A 92 -22.27 -10.69 25.06
#